data_AF-A0A948VY36-F1
#
_entry.id   AF-A0A948VY36-F1
#
_cell.length_a   1.000
_cell.length_b   1.000
_cell.length_c   1.000
_cell.angle_alpha   90.00
_cell.angle_beta   90.00
_cell.angle_gamma   90.00
#
_symmetry.space_group_name_H-M   'P 1'
#
loop_
_entity.id
_entity.type
_entity.pdbx_description
1 polymer ?
#
loop_
_entity_poly.entity_id
_entity_poly.type
_entity_poly.pdbx_seq_one_letter_code
_entity_poly.pdbx_strand_id
1 'polypeptide(L)'
;MSLPTPSTDRVLNIYLTLNQYPILSGRIRARMRQELFARGIISLEVFEIEVREKAIQSQGREGLHDPYSEEAFDIWEARLARIRDSLTDFYFAYNLPYEEFERIVREIVGERGEPPDMVTFNPELAPQDMLFQQAELLEQLPLEKRKPLEARLQEIKVVLIRTMISDQLAYLNIARKWFTVEDLKDIRRRKIGYGKIGGKSAGMLLAYRILNQVAPPEVRTAIRTPVSYFLASDMFYTFMAANGLIHWADQKYKPEAQMRLEYAQIVQEFVHGEFPKDILERLSAILNEAGDQPLIVRSSSLLEDNFGTSFAGKYDSFFCPNQGTPEENLNALAEAIARVYASCMNPNALLYRHNKGLVDYDERIAVLIQFVQGEQYGRYFLPHAAGVAFSRNLYRWSPQIRKEDGFVRLVWGLGTRAVDQVGDDHPRLVALSHPQLQPASATKMIRRYSQEYVDLIDLKDNQVKTLAVAEVLQPRYPALRYIAQVDEGDYLAAI
;
A
#
# COMPACT_ATOMS: atom_id res chain seq x y z
N MET A 1 26.47 -23.02 -52.30
CA MET A 1 26.91 -22.80 -50.91
C MET A 1 26.23 -21.54 -50.41
N SER A 2 25.12 -21.67 -49.70
CA SER A 2 24.44 -20.55 -49.03
C SER A 2 25.19 -20.26 -47.73
N LEU A 3 25.84 -19.11 -47.67
CA LEU A 3 26.36 -18.59 -46.39
C LEU A 3 25.18 -18.43 -45.42
N PRO A 4 25.36 -18.70 -44.12
CA PRO A 4 24.32 -18.48 -43.12
C PRO A 4 23.95 -16.99 -43.10
N THR A 5 22.65 -16.70 -43.05
CA THR A 5 22.09 -15.34 -42.93
C THR A 5 22.61 -14.68 -41.65
N PRO A 6 23.49 -13.65 -41.72
CA PRO A 6 24.18 -13.10 -40.55
C PRO A 6 23.28 -12.25 -39.63
N SER A 7 21.96 -12.19 -39.88
CA SER A 7 21.04 -11.31 -39.15
C SER A 7 20.38 -11.95 -37.93
N THR A 8 20.14 -13.27 -37.95
CA THR A 8 19.47 -13.97 -36.85
C THR A 8 20.38 -14.12 -35.63
N ASP A 9 21.67 -14.40 -35.86
CA ASP A 9 22.69 -14.52 -34.82
C ASP A 9 22.92 -13.19 -34.10
N ARG A 10 22.84 -12.05 -34.81
CA ARG A 10 23.00 -10.72 -34.20
C ARG A 10 21.84 -10.33 -33.30
N VAL A 11 20.60 -10.58 -33.71
CA VAL A 11 19.42 -10.36 -32.86
C VAL A 11 19.53 -11.22 -31.59
N LEU A 12 19.89 -12.49 -31.74
CA LEU A 12 20.05 -13.40 -30.61
C LEU A 12 21.19 -12.93 -29.69
N ASN A 13 22.33 -12.51 -30.23
CA ASN A 13 23.46 -12.01 -29.45
C ASN A 13 23.10 -10.72 -28.69
N ILE A 14 22.40 -9.77 -29.32
CA ILE A 14 21.90 -8.57 -28.64
C ILE A 14 20.95 -8.96 -27.49
N TYR A 15 19.99 -9.85 -27.76
CA TYR A 15 19.05 -10.34 -26.75
C TYR A 15 19.75 -11.01 -25.57
N LEU A 16 20.66 -11.95 -25.83
CA LEU A 16 21.43 -12.65 -24.81
C LEU A 16 22.31 -11.70 -24.00
N THR A 17 22.91 -10.70 -24.65
CA THR A 17 23.73 -9.70 -23.96
C THR A 17 22.86 -8.79 -23.07
N LEU A 18 21.70 -8.34 -23.55
CA LEU A 18 20.77 -7.54 -22.76
C LEU A 18 20.27 -8.31 -21.51
N ASN A 19 20.11 -9.63 -21.60
CA ASN A 19 19.77 -10.47 -20.46
C ASN A 19 20.87 -10.57 -19.39
N GLN A 20 22.14 -10.32 -19.75
CA GLN A 20 23.23 -10.22 -18.78
C GLN A 20 23.16 -8.90 -17.98
N TYR A 21 22.39 -7.92 -18.46
CA TYR A 21 22.21 -6.61 -17.84
C TYR A 21 20.73 -6.30 -17.57
N PRO A 22 19.99 -7.12 -16.79
CA PRO A 22 18.53 -7.03 -16.69
C PRO A 22 18.04 -5.65 -16.22
N ILE A 23 18.77 -5.01 -15.30
CA ILE A 23 18.44 -3.68 -14.78
C ILE A 23 18.78 -2.55 -15.77
N LEU A 24 19.88 -2.69 -16.53
CA LEU A 24 20.33 -1.67 -17.48
C LEU A 24 19.74 -1.86 -18.89
N SER A 25 19.14 -3.02 -19.18
CA SER A 25 18.61 -3.39 -20.48
C SER A 25 17.65 -2.34 -21.04
N GLY A 26 16.77 -1.79 -20.19
CA GLY A 26 15.88 -0.70 -20.55
C GLY A 26 16.61 0.59 -20.96
N ARG A 27 17.69 0.96 -20.25
CA ARG A 27 18.53 2.12 -20.61
C ARG A 27 19.27 1.87 -21.92
N ILE A 28 19.81 0.66 -22.10
CA ILE A 28 20.51 0.25 -23.32
C ILE A 28 19.56 0.34 -24.51
N ARG A 29 18.35 -0.22 -24.41
CA ARG A 29 17.34 -0.13 -25.47
C ARG A 29 16.86 1.29 -25.74
N ALA A 30 16.74 2.13 -24.72
CA ALA A 30 16.40 3.54 -24.92
C ALA A 30 17.48 4.27 -25.74
N ARG A 31 18.77 4.02 -25.45
CA ARG A 31 19.89 4.59 -26.20
C ARG A 31 19.98 4.03 -27.61
N MET A 32 19.73 2.72 -27.78
CA MET A 32 19.62 2.08 -29.10
C MET A 32 18.57 2.77 -29.97
N ARG A 33 17.38 3.07 -29.43
CA ARG A 33 16.33 3.81 -30.17
C ARG A 33 16.76 5.21 -30.55
N GLN A 34 17.41 5.95 -29.64
CA GLN A 34 17.93 7.28 -29.96
C GLN A 34 18.90 7.24 -31.15
N GLU A 35 19.78 6.24 -31.19
CA GLU A 35 20.73 6.05 -32.29
C GLU A 35 20.01 5.73 -33.62
N LEU A 36 18.99 4.85 -33.56
CA LEU A 36 18.15 4.53 -34.73
C LEU A 36 17.45 5.76 -35.30
N PHE A 37 16.89 6.60 -34.44
CA PHE A 37 16.17 7.82 -34.85
C PHE A 37 17.12 8.90 -35.34
N ALA A 38 18.25 9.10 -34.66
CA ALA A 38 19.26 10.10 -35.02
C ALA A 38 19.88 9.82 -36.39
N ARG A 39 20.05 8.55 -36.74
CA ARG A 39 20.56 8.12 -38.06
C ARG A 39 19.49 8.05 -39.14
N GLY A 40 18.22 8.34 -38.81
CA GLY A 40 17.10 8.31 -39.74
C GLY A 40 16.76 6.92 -40.27
N ILE A 41 17.12 5.85 -39.54
CA ILE A 41 16.82 4.46 -39.93
C ILE A 41 15.30 4.22 -39.89
N ILE A 42 14.65 4.79 -38.88
CA ILE A 42 13.20 4.86 -38.75
C ILE A 42 12.85 6.14 -38.00
N SER A 43 11.74 6.80 -38.34
CA SER A 43 11.27 7.95 -37.57
C SER A 43 10.54 7.49 -36.31
N LEU A 44 10.52 8.32 -35.27
CA LEU A 44 9.79 8.02 -34.03
C LEU A 44 8.30 7.75 -34.30
N GLU A 45 7.68 8.54 -35.17
CA GLU A 45 6.25 8.40 -35.52
C GLU A 45 5.97 7.05 -36.20
N VAL A 46 6.78 6.67 -37.19
CA VAL A 46 6.61 5.39 -37.91
C VAL A 46 6.88 4.21 -36.99
N PHE A 47 7.90 4.32 -36.12
CA PHE A 47 8.23 3.27 -35.16
C PHE A 47 7.09 3.03 -34.16
N GLU A 48 6.51 4.08 -33.58
CA GLU A 48 5.40 3.92 -32.62
C GLU A 48 4.09 3.45 -33.28
N ILE A 49 3.84 3.82 -34.54
CA ILE A 49 2.73 3.25 -35.32
C ILE A 49 2.92 1.73 -35.48
N GLU A 50 4.12 1.30 -35.85
CA GLU A 50 4.40 -0.14 -36.03
C GLU A 50 4.35 -0.93 -34.72
N VAL A 51 4.85 -0.35 -33.62
CA VAL A 51 4.72 -0.94 -32.26
C VAL A 51 3.25 -1.19 -31.96
N ARG A 52 2.38 -0.22 -32.22
CA ARG A 52 0.95 -0.33 -31.97
C ARG A 52 0.29 -1.38 -32.86
N GLU A 53 0.58 -1.38 -34.16
CA GLU A 53 0.05 -2.37 -35.10
C GLU A 53 0.45 -3.80 -34.72
N LYS A 54 1.72 -4.03 -34.36
CA LYS A 54 2.18 -5.35 -33.93
C LYS A 54 1.64 -5.75 -32.56
N ALA A 55 1.39 -4.80 -31.66
CA ALA A 55 0.70 -5.08 -30.41
C ALA A 55 -0.75 -5.54 -30.66
N ILE A 56 -1.49 -4.89 -31.57
CA ILE A 56 -2.83 -5.33 -31.98
C ILE A 56 -2.79 -6.72 -32.63
N GLN A 57 -1.82 -6.99 -33.50
CA GLN A 57 -1.65 -8.32 -34.08
C GLN A 57 -1.34 -9.39 -33.01
N SER A 58 -0.57 -9.01 -31.99
CA SER A 58 -0.23 -9.89 -30.87
C SER A 58 -1.47 -10.22 -30.03
N GLN A 59 -2.34 -9.25 -29.76
CA GLN A 59 -3.66 -9.49 -29.15
C GLN A 59 -4.46 -10.53 -29.94
N GLY A 60 -4.52 -10.40 -31.27
CA GLY A 60 -5.22 -11.36 -32.13
C GLY A 60 -4.63 -12.78 -32.09
N ARG A 61 -3.30 -12.91 -31.97
CA ARG A 61 -2.62 -14.22 -31.82
C ARG A 61 -2.88 -14.88 -30.47
N GLU A 62 -3.13 -14.06 -29.44
CA GLU A 62 -3.45 -14.50 -28.09
C GLU A 62 -4.97 -14.66 -27.85
N GLY A 63 -5.78 -14.54 -28.91
CA GLY A 63 -7.22 -14.84 -28.88
C GLY A 63 -8.11 -13.67 -28.48
N LEU A 64 -7.61 -12.44 -28.47
CA LEU A 64 -8.39 -11.23 -28.24
C LEU A 64 -8.97 -10.72 -29.57
N HIS A 65 -10.25 -10.36 -29.56
CA HIS A 65 -11.02 -10.00 -30.76
C HIS A 65 -11.42 -8.52 -30.78
N ASP A 66 -11.46 -7.84 -29.62
CA ASP A 66 -11.59 -6.39 -29.52
C ASP A 66 -10.33 -5.74 -28.92
N PRO A 67 -9.48 -5.09 -29.74
CA PRO A 67 -8.24 -4.45 -29.32
C PRO A 67 -8.40 -3.32 -28.28
N TYR A 68 -9.61 -2.77 -28.12
CA TYR A 68 -9.85 -1.57 -27.32
C TYR A 68 -10.53 -1.83 -25.99
N SER A 69 -11.12 -3.01 -25.77
CA SER A 69 -11.97 -3.27 -24.60
C SER A 69 -11.63 -4.56 -23.84
N GLU A 70 -11.06 -5.57 -24.50
CA GLU A 70 -10.81 -6.89 -23.90
C GLU A 70 -9.49 -6.98 -23.13
N GLU A 71 -8.61 -5.99 -23.27
CA GLU A 71 -7.32 -5.93 -22.57
C GLU A 71 -7.28 -4.75 -21.58
N ALA A 72 -6.90 -5.03 -20.33
CA ALA A 72 -6.70 -4.00 -19.33
C ALA A 72 -5.54 -3.07 -19.73
N PHE A 73 -5.64 -1.79 -19.35
CA PHE A 73 -4.67 -0.75 -19.75
C PHE A 73 -3.22 -1.10 -19.36
N ASP A 74 -2.99 -1.69 -18.19
CA ASP A 74 -1.67 -2.11 -17.73
C ASP A 74 -1.09 -3.28 -18.55
N ILE A 75 -1.93 -4.22 -18.97
CA ILE A 75 -1.53 -5.33 -19.85
C ILE A 75 -1.21 -4.80 -21.25
N TRP A 76 -2.03 -3.90 -21.79
CA TRP A 76 -1.79 -3.24 -23.06
C TRP A 76 -0.48 -2.44 -23.06
N GLU A 77 -0.19 -1.69 -21.99
CA GLU A 77 1.08 -0.98 -21.83
C GLU A 77 2.27 -1.94 -21.75
N ALA A 78 2.14 -3.05 -21.01
CA ALA A 78 3.17 -4.08 -20.95
C ALA A 78 3.40 -4.74 -22.32
N ARG A 79 2.34 -4.97 -23.09
CA ARG A 79 2.42 -5.50 -24.47
C ARG A 79 3.15 -4.53 -25.38
N LEU A 80 2.78 -3.25 -25.37
CA LEU A 80 3.46 -2.21 -26.13
C LEU A 80 4.95 -2.13 -25.76
N ALA A 81 5.28 -2.18 -24.46
CA ALA A 81 6.67 -2.17 -24.01
C ALA A 81 7.47 -3.37 -24.54
N ARG A 82 6.92 -4.58 -24.48
CA ARG A 82 7.58 -5.80 -25.00
C ARG A 82 7.77 -5.77 -26.51
N ILE A 83 6.75 -5.35 -27.26
CA ILE A 83 6.82 -5.22 -28.71
C ILE A 83 7.84 -4.13 -29.09
N ARG A 84 7.85 -3.00 -28.38
CA ARG A 84 8.82 -1.93 -28.56
C ARG A 84 10.25 -2.40 -28.34
N ASP A 85 10.49 -3.16 -27.28
CA ASP A 85 11.80 -3.72 -26.99
C ASP A 85 12.23 -4.71 -28.07
N SER A 86 11.35 -5.63 -28.46
CA SER A 86 11.62 -6.58 -29.54
C SER A 86 11.92 -5.90 -30.88
N LEU A 87 11.19 -4.83 -31.22
CA LEU A 87 11.43 -4.06 -32.43
C LEU A 87 12.72 -3.26 -32.34
N THR A 88 13.04 -2.71 -31.17
CA THR A 88 14.33 -2.03 -30.94
C THR A 88 15.48 -2.99 -31.21
N ASP A 89 15.45 -4.18 -30.62
CA ASP A 89 16.48 -5.20 -30.79
C ASP A 89 16.60 -5.62 -32.27
N PHE A 90 15.46 -5.80 -32.96
CA PHE A 90 15.41 -6.16 -34.37
C PHE A 90 15.97 -5.05 -35.29
N TYR A 91 15.46 -3.82 -35.19
CA TYR A 91 15.92 -2.71 -36.03
C TYR A 91 17.40 -2.42 -35.81
N PHE A 92 17.87 -2.51 -34.57
CA PHE A 92 19.28 -2.29 -34.27
C PHE A 92 20.16 -3.38 -34.89
N ALA A 93 19.81 -4.66 -34.72
CA ALA A 93 20.60 -5.78 -35.25
C ALA A 93 20.71 -5.78 -36.78
N TYR A 94 19.66 -5.35 -37.48
CA TYR A 94 19.59 -5.37 -38.94
C TYR A 94 20.20 -4.13 -39.60
N ASN A 95 20.21 -2.99 -38.92
CA ASN A 95 20.62 -1.72 -39.53
C ASN A 95 21.97 -1.20 -38.99
N LEU A 96 22.44 -1.72 -37.86
CA LEU A 96 23.67 -1.27 -37.22
C LEU A 96 24.64 -2.44 -36.93
N PRO A 97 25.95 -2.18 -37.00
CA PRO A 97 26.96 -3.18 -36.66
C PRO A 97 26.93 -3.50 -35.16
N TYR A 98 27.32 -4.73 -34.78
CA TYR A 98 27.25 -5.18 -33.38
C TYR A 98 28.22 -4.39 -32.47
N GLU A 99 29.31 -3.87 -33.03
CA GLU A 99 30.27 -3.01 -32.37
C GLU A 99 29.63 -1.72 -31.82
N GLU A 100 28.61 -1.18 -32.50
CA GLU A 100 27.85 -0.02 -32.00
C GLU A 100 26.99 -0.38 -30.78
N PHE A 101 26.41 -1.58 -30.78
CA PHE A 101 25.71 -2.09 -29.61
C PHE A 101 26.68 -2.26 -28.43
N GLU A 102 27.85 -2.86 -28.65
CA GLU A 102 28.88 -2.97 -27.60
C GLU A 102 29.37 -1.61 -27.10
N ARG A 103 29.47 -0.60 -27.98
CA ARG A 103 29.81 0.76 -27.58
C ARG A 103 28.75 1.34 -26.65
N ILE A 104 27.47 1.24 -27.01
CA ILE A 104 26.35 1.71 -26.17
C ILE A 104 26.34 0.98 -24.83
N VAL A 105 26.54 -0.34 -24.81
CA VAL A 105 26.63 -1.11 -23.57
C VAL A 105 27.81 -0.63 -22.72
N ARG A 106 28.99 -0.46 -23.30
CA ARG A 106 30.18 0.05 -22.59
C ARG A 106 30.00 1.46 -22.07
N GLU A 107 29.36 2.35 -22.83
CA GLU A 107 29.03 3.71 -22.40
C GLU A 107 28.08 3.67 -21.21
N ILE A 108 26.98 2.92 -21.27
CA ILE A 108 25.99 2.87 -20.18
C ILE A 108 26.52 2.17 -18.93
N VAL A 109 27.34 1.13 -19.11
CA VAL A 109 28.01 0.44 -17.99
C VAL A 109 29.12 1.31 -17.41
N GLY A 110 29.84 2.06 -18.25
CA GLY A 110 30.91 3.00 -17.88
C GLY A 110 30.40 4.31 -17.26
N GLU A 111 29.20 4.76 -17.62
CA GLU A 111 28.44 5.89 -17.07
C GLU A 111 27.92 5.62 -15.64
N ARG A 112 28.53 4.71 -14.89
CA ARG A 112 28.37 4.59 -13.43
C ARG A 112 28.88 5.85 -12.66
N GLY A 113 28.85 7.03 -13.29
CA GLY A 113 29.26 8.31 -12.73
C GLY A 113 28.74 9.57 -13.44
N GLU A 114 28.13 9.51 -14.64
CA GLU A 114 27.59 10.70 -15.33
C GLU A 114 26.07 10.61 -15.55
N PRO A 115 25.32 11.71 -15.30
CA PRO A 115 23.87 11.71 -15.37
C PRO A 115 23.40 11.59 -16.83
N PRO A 116 22.36 10.78 -17.12
CA PRO A 116 21.79 10.69 -18.45
C PRO A 116 21.22 12.04 -18.90
N ASP A 117 21.23 12.28 -20.21
CA ASP A 117 20.64 13.45 -20.86
C ASP A 117 19.20 13.69 -20.34
N MET A 118 19.00 14.77 -19.58
CA MET A 118 17.85 14.97 -18.68
C MET A 118 16.47 15.10 -19.38
N VAL A 119 16.43 15.04 -20.71
CA VAL A 119 15.31 15.56 -21.52
C VAL A 119 14.59 14.49 -22.36
N THR A 120 15.16 13.31 -22.61
CA THR A 120 14.77 12.48 -23.78
C THR A 120 13.92 11.23 -23.52
N PHE A 121 13.38 11.01 -22.31
CA PHE A 121 12.49 9.87 -22.05
C PHE A 121 11.13 10.28 -21.51
N ASN A 122 10.11 9.49 -21.82
CA ASN A 122 8.75 9.66 -21.31
C ASN A 122 8.69 9.09 -19.89
N PRO A 123 8.49 9.92 -18.84
CA PRO A 123 8.42 9.44 -17.47
C PRO A 123 7.33 8.39 -17.26
N GLU A 124 6.26 8.43 -18.04
CA GLU A 124 5.14 7.48 -17.93
C GLU A 124 5.50 6.04 -18.29
N LEU A 125 6.53 5.87 -19.13
CA LEU A 125 6.98 4.57 -19.63
C LEU A 125 8.28 4.11 -18.96
N ALA A 126 8.84 4.93 -18.07
CA ALA A 126 10.15 4.69 -17.49
C ALA A 126 10.06 3.78 -16.26
N PRO A 127 11.07 2.90 -16.04
CA PRO A 127 11.16 2.15 -14.80
C PRO A 127 11.24 3.06 -13.58
N GLN A 128 10.62 2.64 -12.47
CA GLN A 128 10.61 3.42 -11.21
C GLN A 128 12.02 3.81 -10.76
N ASP A 129 13.00 2.91 -10.90
CA ASP A 129 14.40 3.14 -10.53
C ASP A 129 15.02 4.34 -11.25
N MET A 130 14.71 4.47 -12.54
CA MET A 130 15.18 5.58 -13.38
C MET A 130 14.51 6.89 -12.97
N LEU A 131 13.21 6.85 -12.66
CA LEU A 131 12.46 8.01 -12.17
C LEU A 131 13.02 8.53 -10.85
N PHE A 132 13.35 7.63 -9.92
CA PHE A 132 13.99 8.02 -8.65
C PHE A 132 15.37 8.64 -8.87
N GLN A 133 16.21 8.01 -9.70
CA GLN A 133 17.54 8.55 -10.00
C GLN A 133 17.47 9.95 -10.62
N GLN A 134 16.55 10.17 -11.57
CA GLN A 134 16.38 11.49 -12.18
C GLN A 134 15.83 12.51 -11.18
N ALA A 135 14.84 12.13 -10.36
CA ALA A 135 14.28 13.01 -9.34
C ALA A 135 15.36 13.48 -8.35
N GLU A 136 16.23 12.58 -7.90
CA GLU A 136 17.35 12.90 -7.01
C GLU A 136 18.35 13.86 -7.65
N LEU A 137 18.74 13.61 -8.90
CA LEU A 137 19.63 14.49 -9.64
C LEU A 137 19.05 15.90 -9.77
N LEU A 138 17.76 16.01 -10.07
CA LEU A 138 17.06 17.29 -10.18
C LEU A 138 16.96 18.02 -8.83
N GLU A 139 16.83 17.32 -7.72
CA GLU A 139 16.81 17.92 -6.38
C GLU A 139 18.18 18.42 -5.91
N GLN A 140 19.27 17.79 -6.38
CA GLN A 140 20.65 18.19 -6.07
C GLN A 140 21.15 19.40 -6.88
N LEU A 141 20.45 19.79 -7.95
CA LEU A 141 20.81 20.95 -8.76
C LEU A 141 20.66 22.27 -7.97
N PRO A 142 21.55 23.27 -8.19
CA PRO A 142 21.36 24.61 -7.67
C PRO A 142 20.01 25.21 -8.11
N LEU A 143 19.39 26.01 -7.23
CA LEU A 143 18.05 26.61 -7.44
C LEU A 143 17.87 27.27 -8.82
N GLU A 144 18.89 27.95 -9.34
CA GLU A 144 18.83 28.61 -10.65
C GLU A 144 18.73 27.64 -11.83
N LYS A 145 19.38 26.48 -11.73
CA LYS A 145 19.32 25.42 -12.75
C LYS A 145 18.08 24.52 -12.58
N ARG A 146 17.52 24.46 -11.37
CA ARG A 146 16.34 23.65 -11.04
C ARG A 146 15.04 24.28 -11.54
N LYS A 147 14.88 25.61 -11.44
CA LYS A 147 13.67 26.34 -11.88
C LYS A 147 13.10 25.91 -13.24
N PRO A 148 13.89 25.84 -14.33
CA PRO A 148 13.35 25.43 -15.64
C PRO A 148 12.93 23.96 -15.69
N LEU A 149 13.41 23.12 -14.76
CA LEU A 149 13.15 21.68 -14.70
C LEU A 149 12.11 21.30 -13.63
N GLU A 150 11.52 22.28 -12.92
CA GLU A 150 10.51 22.02 -11.89
C GLU A 150 9.28 21.30 -12.45
N ALA A 151 8.84 21.66 -13.66
CA ALA A 151 7.72 20.99 -14.32
C ALA A 151 8.01 19.50 -14.56
N ARG A 152 9.25 19.16 -14.96
CA ARG A 152 9.69 17.78 -15.15
C ARG A 152 9.77 17.03 -13.81
N LEU A 153 10.29 17.66 -12.77
CA LEU A 153 10.32 17.06 -11.43
C LEU A 153 8.90 16.77 -10.92
N GLN A 154 7.95 17.69 -11.14
CA GLN A 154 6.55 17.49 -10.80
C GLN A 154 5.93 16.34 -11.58
N GLU A 155 6.20 16.22 -12.88
CA GLU A 155 5.77 15.09 -13.70
C GLU A 155 6.28 13.77 -13.11
N ILE A 156 7.59 13.65 -12.86
CA ILE A 156 8.20 12.44 -12.27
C ILE A 156 7.54 12.08 -10.93
N LYS A 157 7.33 13.06 -10.05
CA LYS A 157 6.64 12.85 -8.77
C LYS A 157 5.22 12.33 -8.97
N VAL A 158 4.47 12.89 -9.92
CA VAL A 158 3.10 12.43 -10.22
C VAL A 158 3.12 10.99 -10.70
N VAL A 159 4.03 10.61 -11.60
CA VAL A 159 4.16 9.23 -12.07
C VAL A 159 4.53 8.27 -10.93
N LEU A 160 5.48 8.65 -10.07
CA LEU A 160 5.86 7.85 -8.90
C LEU A 160 4.70 7.66 -7.92
N ILE A 161 3.95 8.73 -7.59
CA ILE A 161 2.77 8.65 -6.71
C ILE A 161 1.71 7.74 -7.35
N ARG A 162 1.45 7.90 -8.66
CA ARG A 162 0.44 7.12 -9.38
C ARG A 162 0.76 5.63 -9.40
N THR A 163 2.02 5.29 -9.63
CA THR A 163 2.47 3.89 -9.77
C THR A 163 2.66 3.20 -8.43
N MET A 164 3.10 3.91 -7.39
CA MET A 164 3.42 3.30 -6.09
C MET A 164 2.34 3.48 -5.01
N ILE A 165 1.51 4.52 -5.11
CA ILE A 165 0.60 4.90 -4.03
C ILE A 165 -0.86 4.75 -4.45
N SER A 166 -1.32 5.60 -5.35
CA SER A 166 -2.72 5.64 -5.77
C SER A 166 -2.85 6.36 -7.10
N ASP A 167 -3.64 5.80 -8.02
CA ASP A 167 -3.95 6.37 -9.33
C ASP A 167 -5.25 7.17 -9.38
N GLN A 168 -5.91 7.34 -8.23
CA GLN A 168 -7.11 8.15 -8.17
C GLN A 168 -6.77 9.63 -8.41
N LEU A 169 -7.39 10.23 -9.43
CA LEU A 169 -7.13 11.62 -9.83
C LEU A 169 -7.32 12.62 -8.69
N ALA A 170 -8.35 12.43 -7.86
CA ALA A 170 -8.61 13.28 -6.70
C ALA A 170 -7.47 13.20 -5.67
N TYR A 171 -6.95 12.00 -5.41
CA TYR A 171 -5.80 11.80 -4.54
C TYR A 171 -4.54 12.45 -5.13
N LEU A 172 -4.23 12.18 -6.42
CA LEU A 172 -3.06 12.72 -7.12
C LEU A 172 -3.01 14.24 -7.11
N ASN A 173 -4.16 14.90 -7.30
CA ASN A 173 -4.28 16.35 -7.31
C ASN A 173 -3.82 17.01 -6.00
N ILE A 174 -4.04 16.31 -4.87
CA ILE A 174 -3.62 16.75 -3.54
C ILE A 174 -2.19 16.28 -3.30
N ALA A 175 -1.93 14.99 -3.45
CA ALA A 175 -0.66 14.34 -3.12
C ALA A 175 0.56 14.98 -3.78
N ARG A 176 0.47 15.39 -5.05
CA ARG A 176 1.59 16.03 -5.79
C ARG A 176 2.14 17.28 -5.10
N LYS A 177 1.30 17.99 -4.33
CA LYS A 177 1.66 19.21 -3.60
C LYS A 177 2.40 18.93 -2.29
N TRP A 178 2.18 17.76 -1.68
CA TRP A 178 2.62 17.47 -0.31
C TRP A 178 3.80 16.49 -0.24
N PHE A 179 3.81 15.46 -1.09
CA PHE A 179 4.89 14.48 -1.09
C PHE A 179 6.18 15.09 -1.65
N THR A 180 7.32 14.79 -1.03
CA THR A 180 8.66 15.05 -1.56
C THR A 180 9.26 13.79 -2.18
N VAL A 181 10.37 13.90 -2.92
CA VAL A 181 11.05 12.72 -3.49
C VAL A 181 11.58 11.81 -2.38
N GLU A 182 12.11 12.37 -1.29
CA GLU A 182 12.59 11.60 -0.15
C GLU A 182 11.46 10.80 0.51
N ASP A 183 10.27 11.38 0.63
CA ASP A 183 9.11 10.66 1.17
C ASP A 183 8.75 9.44 0.30
N LEU A 184 8.81 9.59 -1.02
CA LEU A 184 8.54 8.51 -1.97
C LEU A 184 9.63 7.42 -1.91
N LYS A 185 10.88 7.81 -1.66
CA LYS A 185 11.99 6.86 -1.46
C LYS A 185 11.81 6.07 -0.18
N ASP A 186 11.42 6.71 0.92
CA ASP A 186 11.14 6.04 2.18
C ASP A 186 10.03 5.00 2.03
N ILE A 187 8.97 5.35 1.30
CA ILE A 187 7.89 4.41 0.98
C ILE A 187 8.43 3.25 0.14
N ARG A 188 9.23 3.53 -0.90
CA ARG A 188 9.85 2.48 -1.75
C ARG A 188 10.72 1.52 -0.93
N ARG A 189 11.53 2.02 0.00
CA ARG A 189 12.42 1.21 0.84
C ARG A 189 11.64 0.22 1.71
N ARG A 190 10.46 0.62 2.19
CA ARG A 190 9.58 -0.21 3.03
C ARG A 190 8.49 -0.95 2.26
N LYS A 191 8.54 -0.92 0.92
CA LYS A 191 7.59 -1.61 0.04
C LYS A 191 8.19 -2.90 -0.52
N ILE A 192 7.38 -3.96 -0.51
CA ILE A 192 7.66 -5.24 -1.13
C ILE A 192 6.71 -5.40 -2.33
N GLY A 193 7.25 -5.66 -3.53
CA GLY A 193 6.49 -5.70 -4.78
C GLY A 193 6.47 -4.36 -5.54
N TYR A 194 5.95 -4.36 -6.77
CA TYR A 194 6.06 -3.23 -7.71
C TYR A 194 4.80 -2.36 -7.78
N GLY A 195 3.65 -2.90 -7.40
CA GLY A 195 2.36 -2.24 -7.42
C GLY A 195 2.17 -1.18 -6.33
N LYS A 196 0.90 -0.86 -6.07
CA LYS A 196 0.47 0.22 -5.18
C LYS A 196 0.36 -0.24 -3.73
N ILE A 197 0.52 0.68 -2.78
CA ILE A 197 0.40 0.42 -1.32
C ILE A 197 -1.06 0.45 -0.79
N GLY A 198 -2.02 0.75 -1.66
CA GLY A 198 -3.44 0.78 -1.34
C GLY A 198 -3.89 2.01 -0.55
N GLY A 199 -5.21 2.15 -0.38
CA GLY A 199 -5.82 3.38 0.07
C GLY A 199 -5.61 3.71 1.56
N LYS A 200 -5.70 2.71 2.44
CA LYS A 200 -5.46 2.91 3.88
C LYS A 200 -4.09 3.56 4.12
N SER A 201 -3.08 3.00 3.48
CA SER A 201 -1.70 3.47 3.53
C SER A 201 -1.56 4.85 2.88
N ALA A 202 -2.14 5.04 1.70
CA ALA A 202 -2.08 6.30 0.95
C ALA A 202 -2.71 7.46 1.73
N GLY A 203 -3.95 7.32 2.19
CA GLY A 203 -4.64 8.32 3.01
C GLY A 203 -3.91 8.66 4.30
N MET A 204 -3.40 7.64 5.02
CA MET A 204 -2.63 7.84 6.25
C MET A 204 -1.35 8.66 5.98
N LEU A 205 -0.57 8.28 4.97
CA LEU A 205 0.68 8.94 4.63
C LEU A 205 0.43 10.38 4.16
N LEU A 206 -0.57 10.61 3.31
CA LEU A 206 -0.93 11.94 2.85
C LEU A 206 -1.36 12.84 4.01
N ALA A 207 -2.23 12.34 4.89
CA ALA A 207 -2.67 13.08 6.08
C ALA A 207 -1.49 13.46 6.97
N TYR A 208 -0.57 12.53 7.23
CA TYR A 208 0.63 12.81 8.00
C TYR A 208 1.50 13.91 7.36
N ARG A 209 1.70 13.87 6.03
CA ARG A 209 2.50 14.88 5.33
C ARG A 209 1.87 16.27 5.38
N ILE A 210 0.55 16.35 5.21
CA ILE A 210 -0.19 17.61 5.36
C ILE A 210 -0.03 18.15 6.78
N LEU A 211 -0.25 17.32 7.79
CA LEU A 211 -0.16 17.74 9.19
C LEU A 211 1.26 18.18 9.56
N ASN A 212 2.29 17.46 9.11
CA ASN A 212 3.67 17.82 9.44
C ASN A 212 4.13 19.14 8.79
N GLN A 213 3.46 19.61 7.74
CA GLN A 213 3.75 20.88 7.09
C GLN A 213 2.86 22.03 7.57
N VAL A 214 1.56 21.78 7.80
CA VAL A 214 0.57 22.83 8.09
C VAL A 214 0.28 22.99 9.58
N ALA A 215 0.40 21.93 10.37
CA ALA A 215 -0.02 21.99 11.76
C ALA A 215 0.90 22.89 12.60
N PRO A 216 0.37 23.52 13.67
CA PRO A 216 1.18 24.28 14.62
C PRO A 216 2.32 23.43 15.20
N PRO A 217 3.46 24.03 15.59
CA PRO A 217 4.61 23.30 16.13
C PRO A 217 4.26 22.32 17.25
N GLU A 218 3.41 22.73 18.18
CA GLU A 218 2.95 21.90 19.31
C GLU A 218 2.29 20.59 18.83
N VAL A 219 1.42 20.69 17.82
CA VAL A 219 0.74 19.53 17.23
C VAL A 219 1.74 18.66 16.45
N ARG A 220 2.65 19.26 15.69
CA ARG A 220 3.67 18.51 14.94
C ARG A 220 4.56 17.67 15.84
N THR A 221 4.93 18.17 17.02
CA THR A 221 5.75 17.42 17.98
C THR A 221 5.01 16.24 18.62
N ALA A 222 3.67 16.28 18.65
CA ALA A 222 2.83 15.24 19.24
C ALA A 222 2.38 14.17 18.23
N ILE A 223 2.42 14.47 16.92
CA ILE A 223 2.02 13.52 15.88
C ILE A 223 3.19 12.63 15.51
N ARG A 224 2.97 11.31 15.54
CA ARG A 224 3.91 10.31 15.05
C ARG A 224 3.16 9.27 14.22
N THR A 225 3.81 8.77 13.18
CA THR A 225 3.35 7.60 12.44
C THR A 225 4.07 6.35 12.94
N PRO A 226 3.36 5.22 13.12
CA PRO A 226 4.01 3.95 13.40
C PRO A 226 4.96 3.56 12.27
N VAL A 227 6.01 2.80 12.60
CA VAL A 227 6.83 2.14 11.59
C VAL A 227 5.92 1.23 10.76
N SER A 228 5.92 1.45 9.45
CA SER A 228 4.96 0.86 8.51
C SER A 228 5.68 0.27 7.30
N TYR A 229 5.33 -0.97 6.98
CA TYR A 229 5.78 -1.73 5.82
C TYR A 229 4.58 -2.06 4.93
N PHE A 230 4.83 -2.19 3.63
CA PHE A 230 3.77 -2.33 2.63
C PHE A 230 4.06 -3.53 1.71
N LEU A 231 3.15 -4.50 1.65
CA LEU A 231 3.11 -5.45 0.54
C LEU A 231 2.21 -4.86 -0.53
N ALA A 232 2.79 -4.63 -1.70
CA ALA A 232 2.13 -4.01 -2.83
C ALA A 232 1.03 -4.91 -3.40
N SER A 233 0.08 -4.27 -4.06
CA SER A 233 -1.15 -4.91 -4.54
C SER A 233 -0.95 -5.99 -5.62
N ASP A 234 0.18 -5.98 -6.33
CA ASP A 234 0.56 -7.02 -7.29
C ASP A 234 0.88 -8.36 -6.62
N MET A 235 1.38 -8.32 -5.38
CA MET A 235 1.72 -9.54 -4.62
C MET A 235 0.52 -10.42 -4.34
N PHE A 236 -0.68 -9.85 -4.24
CA PHE A 236 -1.92 -10.61 -4.06
C PHE A 236 -2.15 -11.59 -5.21
N TYR A 237 -2.05 -11.12 -6.46
CA TYR A 237 -2.23 -11.97 -7.63
C TYR A 237 -1.10 -12.98 -7.79
N THR A 238 0.15 -12.57 -7.53
CA THR A 238 1.28 -13.49 -7.52
C THR A 238 1.07 -14.61 -6.50
N PHE A 239 0.60 -14.29 -5.30
CA PHE A 239 0.28 -15.26 -4.26
C PHE A 239 -0.86 -16.21 -4.69
N MET A 240 -1.95 -15.68 -5.24
CA MET A 240 -3.06 -16.52 -5.69
C MET A 240 -2.65 -17.45 -6.84
N ALA A 241 -1.86 -16.95 -7.81
CA ALA A 241 -1.40 -17.73 -8.95
C ALA A 241 -0.45 -18.85 -8.53
N ALA A 242 0.53 -18.54 -7.65
CA ALA A 242 1.50 -19.51 -7.16
C ALA A 242 0.83 -20.66 -6.37
N ASN A 243 -0.28 -20.37 -5.69
CA ASN A 243 -0.99 -21.32 -4.83
C ASN A 243 -2.25 -21.93 -5.47
N GLY A 244 -2.51 -21.70 -6.76
CA GLY A 244 -3.69 -22.26 -7.45
C GLY A 244 -5.04 -21.69 -6.99
N LEU A 245 -5.04 -20.55 -6.29
CA LEU A 245 -6.23 -19.93 -5.68
C LEU A 245 -7.05 -19.06 -6.65
N ILE A 246 -6.59 -18.90 -7.90
CA ILE A 246 -7.26 -18.07 -8.92
C ILE A 246 -8.70 -18.53 -9.17
N HIS A 247 -8.99 -19.82 -8.96
CA HIS A 247 -10.34 -20.35 -9.12
C HIS A 247 -11.37 -19.70 -8.17
N TRP A 248 -10.93 -19.15 -7.03
CA TRP A 248 -11.81 -18.40 -6.12
C TRP A 248 -12.13 -16.97 -6.60
N ALA A 249 -11.55 -16.49 -7.70
CA ALA A 249 -11.83 -15.14 -8.21
C ALA A 249 -13.29 -14.95 -8.66
N ASP A 250 -13.98 -16.03 -9.03
CA ASP A 250 -15.40 -16.02 -9.40
C ASP A 250 -16.35 -15.91 -8.20
N GLN A 251 -15.83 -15.99 -6.97
CA GLN A 251 -16.61 -15.93 -5.73
C GLN A 251 -17.53 -14.72 -5.69
N LYS A 252 -17.07 -13.60 -6.25
CA LYS A 252 -17.82 -12.34 -6.32
C LYS A 252 -19.10 -12.41 -7.15
N TYR A 253 -19.29 -13.43 -8.00
CA TYR A 253 -20.50 -13.60 -8.82
C TYR A 253 -21.48 -14.65 -8.27
N LYS A 254 -21.11 -15.36 -7.20
CA LYS A 254 -21.94 -16.42 -6.64
C LYS A 254 -23.09 -15.88 -5.78
N PRO A 255 -24.17 -16.66 -5.56
CA PRO A 255 -25.21 -16.29 -4.61
C PRO A 255 -24.68 -16.22 -3.17
N GLU A 256 -25.27 -15.33 -2.34
CA GLU A 256 -24.85 -15.13 -0.94
C GLU A 256 -24.74 -16.43 -0.13
N ALA A 257 -25.72 -17.33 -0.27
CA ALA A 257 -25.73 -18.59 0.47
C ALA A 257 -24.50 -19.46 0.14
N GLN A 258 -24.11 -19.51 -1.13
CA GLN A 258 -22.91 -20.22 -1.57
C GLN A 258 -21.64 -19.51 -1.11
N MET A 259 -21.61 -18.17 -1.19
CA MET A 259 -20.46 -17.38 -0.71
C MET A 259 -20.14 -17.69 0.75
N ARG A 260 -21.17 -17.74 1.61
CA ARG A 260 -21.04 -18.02 3.04
C ARG A 260 -20.62 -19.46 3.32
N LEU A 261 -21.12 -20.42 2.55
CA LEU A 261 -20.78 -21.85 2.71
C LEU A 261 -19.29 -22.10 2.40
N GLU A 262 -18.79 -21.50 1.33
CA GLU A 262 -17.42 -21.73 0.82
C GLU A 262 -16.36 -20.91 1.57
N TYR A 263 -16.73 -19.81 2.25
CA TYR A 263 -15.76 -18.89 2.84
C TYR A 263 -14.79 -19.55 3.84
N ALA A 264 -15.26 -20.51 4.65
CA ALA A 264 -14.40 -21.24 5.57
C ALA A 264 -13.31 -22.04 4.84
N GLN A 265 -13.65 -22.67 3.71
CA GLN A 265 -12.71 -23.38 2.86
C GLN A 265 -11.73 -22.40 2.21
N ILE A 266 -12.21 -21.27 1.70
CA ILE A 266 -11.36 -20.23 1.11
C ILE A 266 -10.29 -19.78 2.12
N VAL A 267 -10.69 -19.47 3.35
CA VAL A 267 -9.73 -19.06 4.39
C VAL A 267 -8.70 -20.16 4.65
N GLN A 268 -9.11 -21.42 4.71
CA GLN A 268 -8.18 -22.55 4.89
C GLN A 268 -7.19 -22.66 3.74
N GLU A 269 -7.64 -22.62 2.49
CA GLU A 269 -6.76 -22.72 1.32
C GLU A 269 -5.77 -21.56 1.22
N PHE A 270 -6.22 -20.34 1.53
CA PHE A 270 -5.33 -19.17 1.59
C PHE A 270 -4.27 -19.32 2.68
N VAL A 271 -4.64 -19.75 3.89
CA VAL A 271 -3.70 -19.94 5.01
C VAL A 271 -2.65 -21.01 4.72
N HIS A 272 -2.98 -22.04 3.94
CA HIS A 272 -2.03 -23.06 3.49
C HIS A 272 -1.15 -22.60 2.31
N GLY A 273 -1.42 -21.42 1.75
CA GLY A 273 -0.63 -20.88 0.64
C GLY A 273 0.79 -20.49 1.09
N GLU A 274 1.78 -20.82 0.26
CA GLU A 274 3.18 -20.52 0.53
C GLU A 274 3.60 -19.21 -0.15
N PHE A 275 4.44 -18.43 0.54
CA PHE A 275 5.08 -17.26 -0.02
C PHE A 275 6.44 -17.62 -0.64
N PRO A 276 6.85 -16.97 -1.74
CA PRO A 276 8.20 -17.11 -2.28
C PRO A 276 9.28 -16.78 -1.24
N LYS A 277 10.43 -17.47 -1.32
CA LYS A 277 11.52 -17.35 -0.34
C LYS A 277 12.04 -15.92 -0.19
N ASP A 278 12.14 -15.17 -1.28
CA ASP A 278 12.56 -13.77 -1.29
C ASP A 278 11.60 -12.85 -0.51
N ILE A 279 10.31 -13.17 -0.52
CA ILE A 279 9.30 -12.46 0.27
C ILE A 279 9.45 -12.84 1.75
N LEU A 280 9.62 -14.13 2.06
CA LEU A 280 9.83 -14.61 3.43
C LEU A 280 11.10 -14.00 4.07
N GLU A 281 12.19 -13.89 3.31
CA GLU A 281 13.42 -13.23 3.77
C GLU A 281 13.17 -11.75 4.12
N ARG A 282 12.39 -11.04 3.31
CA ARG A 282 12.02 -9.65 3.59
C ARG A 282 11.10 -9.54 4.81
N LEU A 283 10.14 -10.45 4.98
CA LEU A 283 9.27 -10.49 6.17
C LEU A 283 10.09 -10.81 7.44
N SER A 284 11.06 -11.72 7.34
CA SER A 284 12.00 -12.01 8.43
C SER A 284 12.82 -10.78 8.80
N ALA A 285 13.29 -10.00 7.83
CA ALA A 285 13.98 -8.73 8.09
C ALA A 285 13.10 -7.72 8.85
N ILE A 286 11.80 -7.64 8.52
CA ILE A 286 10.83 -6.80 9.24
C ILE A 286 10.67 -7.26 10.69
N LEU A 287 10.56 -8.57 10.92
CA LEU A 287 10.48 -9.14 12.27
C LEU A 287 11.74 -8.88 13.10
N ASN A 288 12.92 -9.00 12.47
CA ASN A 288 14.19 -8.71 13.12
C ASN A 288 14.29 -7.23 13.53
N GLU A 289 13.77 -6.30 12.73
CA GLU A 289 13.68 -4.88 13.11
C GLU A 289 12.68 -4.64 14.24
N ALA A 290 11.55 -5.37 14.23
CA ALA A 290 10.53 -5.26 15.27
C ALA A 290 11.01 -5.78 16.64
N GLY A 291 11.94 -6.75 16.65
CA GLY A 291 12.34 -7.45 17.87
C GLY A 291 11.13 -8.15 18.49
N ASP A 292 10.87 -7.89 19.78
CA ASP A 292 9.70 -8.44 20.50
C ASP A 292 8.47 -7.52 20.43
N GLN A 293 8.50 -6.46 19.62
CA GLN A 293 7.35 -5.55 19.51
C GLN A 293 6.21 -6.22 18.73
N PRO A 294 4.95 -6.15 19.20
CA PRO A 294 3.81 -6.67 18.46
C PRO A 294 3.60 -5.95 17.12
N LEU A 295 3.08 -6.67 16.15
CA LEU A 295 2.76 -6.19 14.81
C LEU A 295 1.25 -6.26 14.55
N ILE A 296 0.77 -5.47 13.58
CA ILE A 296 -0.58 -5.60 13.03
C ILE A 296 -0.51 -5.62 11.51
N VAL A 297 -1.19 -6.59 10.92
CA VAL A 297 -1.36 -6.77 9.49
C VAL A 297 -2.76 -6.30 9.11
N ARG A 298 -2.83 -5.30 8.22
CA ARG A 298 -4.07 -4.64 7.84
C ARG A 298 -4.23 -4.70 6.33
N SER A 299 -5.44 -4.97 5.88
CA SER A 299 -5.85 -4.71 4.51
C SER A 299 -5.63 -3.25 4.12
N SER A 300 -5.22 -2.99 2.88
CA SER A 300 -5.16 -1.66 2.29
C SER A 300 -5.70 -1.78 0.86
N SER A 301 -7.02 -1.78 0.74
CA SER A 301 -7.69 -1.91 -0.56
C SER A 301 -7.52 -0.64 -1.40
N LEU A 302 -7.43 -0.79 -2.73
CA LEU A 302 -7.39 0.36 -3.66
C LEU A 302 -8.70 1.15 -3.70
N LEU A 303 -9.82 0.51 -3.34
CA LEU A 303 -11.14 1.15 -3.27
C LEU A 303 -11.34 2.00 -2.00
N GLU A 304 -10.51 1.81 -0.96
CA GLU A 304 -10.61 2.57 0.29
C GLU A 304 -10.41 4.08 0.10
N ASP A 305 -9.66 4.49 -0.93
CA ASP A 305 -9.40 5.91 -1.22
C ASP A 305 -10.50 6.60 -2.03
N ASN A 306 -11.46 5.85 -2.56
CA ASN A 306 -12.39 6.43 -3.53
C ASN A 306 -13.31 7.44 -2.84
N PHE A 307 -13.23 8.71 -3.27
CA PHE A 307 -14.04 9.82 -2.77
C PHE A 307 -15.52 9.57 -3.11
N GLY A 308 -16.22 8.82 -2.23
CA GLY A 308 -17.63 8.44 -2.41
C GLY A 308 -18.00 7.10 -1.80
N THR A 309 -17.04 6.22 -1.51
CA THR A 309 -17.29 4.90 -0.90
C THR A 309 -16.38 4.67 0.29
N SER A 310 -16.95 4.61 1.50
CA SER A 310 -16.19 4.19 2.68
C SER A 310 -16.12 2.66 2.72
N PHE A 311 -14.93 2.11 2.51
CA PHE A 311 -14.62 0.69 2.79
C PHE A 311 -14.04 0.51 4.20
N ALA A 312 -14.08 1.56 5.03
CA ALA A 312 -13.57 1.53 6.39
C ALA A 312 -14.27 0.43 7.22
N GLY A 313 -13.48 -0.47 7.81
CA GLY A 313 -13.96 -1.54 8.68
C GLY A 313 -14.64 -2.71 7.96
N LYS A 314 -14.45 -2.87 6.64
CA LYS A 314 -15.02 -4.00 5.88
C LYS A 314 -14.07 -5.19 5.69
N TYR A 315 -12.78 -4.95 5.87
CA TYR A 315 -11.73 -5.95 5.70
C TYR A 315 -11.01 -6.17 7.03
N ASP A 316 -10.59 -7.41 7.27
CA ASP A 316 -10.05 -7.83 8.54
C ASP A 316 -8.63 -7.26 8.78
N SER A 317 -8.25 -7.18 10.05
CA SER A 317 -6.89 -6.85 10.49
C SER A 317 -6.49 -7.83 11.58
N PHE A 318 -5.27 -8.34 11.50
CA PHE A 318 -4.78 -9.40 12.38
C PHE A 318 -3.55 -8.90 13.14
N PHE A 319 -3.58 -9.02 14.46
CA PHE A 319 -2.42 -8.73 15.30
C PHE A 319 -1.51 -9.96 15.38
N CYS A 320 -0.21 -9.72 15.34
CA CYS A 320 0.83 -10.71 15.59
C CYS A 320 1.57 -10.29 16.87
N PRO A 321 1.34 -10.95 18.01
CA PRO A 321 1.93 -10.55 19.29
C PRO A 321 3.46 -10.68 19.33
N ASN A 322 4.04 -11.51 18.46
CA ASN A 322 5.47 -11.56 18.17
C ASN A 322 6.34 -11.96 19.37
N GLN A 323 5.87 -12.92 20.18
CA GLN A 323 6.58 -13.43 21.38
C GLN A 323 7.10 -14.87 21.21
N GLY A 324 6.91 -15.48 20.03
CA GLY A 324 7.41 -16.82 19.72
C GLY A 324 8.87 -16.81 19.25
N THR A 325 9.34 -17.96 18.77
CA THR A 325 10.62 -18.06 18.06
C THR A 325 10.57 -17.33 16.71
N PRO A 326 11.73 -16.99 16.10
CA PRO A 326 11.75 -16.32 14.79
C PRO A 326 10.96 -17.04 13.70
N GLU A 327 10.97 -18.38 13.71
CA GLU A 327 10.22 -19.20 12.75
C GLU A 327 8.71 -19.18 13.03
N GLU A 328 8.29 -19.30 14.30
CA GLU A 328 6.88 -19.20 14.69
C GLU A 328 6.30 -17.82 14.38
N ASN A 329 7.06 -16.75 14.64
CA ASN A 329 6.63 -15.38 14.34
C ASN A 329 6.56 -15.13 12.84
N LEU A 330 7.48 -15.70 12.05
CA LEU A 330 7.44 -15.63 10.59
C LEU A 330 6.22 -16.35 10.03
N ASN A 331 5.93 -17.55 10.52
CA ASN A 331 4.75 -18.31 10.12
C ASN A 331 3.45 -17.58 10.51
N ALA A 332 3.37 -17.04 11.72
CA ALA A 332 2.23 -16.25 12.18
C ALA A 332 2.02 -14.98 11.34
N LEU A 333 3.10 -14.29 10.96
CA LEU A 333 3.03 -13.11 10.10
C LEU A 333 2.58 -13.47 8.68
N ALA A 334 3.12 -14.54 8.09
CA ALA A 334 2.72 -15.04 6.78
C ALA A 334 1.24 -15.47 6.77
N GLU A 335 0.81 -16.21 7.79
CA GLU A 335 -0.59 -16.60 7.98
C GLU A 335 -1.50 -15.36 8.11
N ALA A 336 -1.11 -14.36 8.89
CA ALA A 336 -1.87 -13.13 9.04
C ALA A 336 -2.04 -12.40 7.69
N ILE A 337 -1.00 -12.34 6.86
CA ILE A 337 -1.07 -11.77 5.50
C ILE A 337 -2.01 -12.59 4.61
N ALA A 338 -1.90 -13.92 4.64
CA ALA A 338 -2.77 -14.82 3.89
C ALA A 338 -4.25 -14.69 4.30
N ARG A 339 -4.53 -14.51 5.60
CA ARG A 339 -5.89 -14.23 6.10
C ARG A 339 -6.40 -12.87 5.63
N VAL A 340 -5.55 -11.84 5.58
CA VAL A 340 -5.92 -10.55 4.97
C VAL A 340 -6.30 -10.74 3.49
N TYR A 341 -5.53 -11.52 2.74
CA TYR A 341 -5.86 -11.84 1.35
C TYR A 341 -7.17 -12.63 1.22
N ALA A 342 -7.43 -13.60 2.09
CA ALA A 342 -8.70 -14.32 2.12
C ALA A 342 -9.89 -13.40 2.40
N SER A 343 -9.70 -12.35 3.21
CA SER A 343 -10.77 -11.39 3.55
C SER A 343 -11.33 -10.62 2.34
N CYS A 344 -10.61 -10.57 1.20
CA CYS A 344 -11.15 -10.06 -0.07
C CYS A 344 -12.36 -10.85 -0.56
N MET A 345 -12.40 -12.14 -0.24
CA MET A 345 -13.49 -13.05 -0.60
C MET A 345 -14.55 -13.15 0.50
N ASN A 346 -14.49 -12.29 1.52
CA ASN A 346 -15.47 -12.27 2.59
C ASN A 346 -16.86 -11.92 2.03
N PRO A 347 -17.90 -12.72 2.30
CA PRO A 347 -19.26 -12.46 1.81
C PRO A 347 -19.75 -11.05 2.14
N ASN A 348 -19.45 -10.53 3.33
CA ASN A 348 -19.88 -9.20 3.73
C ASN A 348 -19.21 -8.09 2.91
N ALA A 349 -17.93 -8.27 2.53
CA ALA A 349 -17.20 -7.35 1.67
C ALA A 349 -17.71 -7.42 0.22
N LEU A 350 -17.92 -8.64 -0.30
CA LEU A 350 -18.44 -8.87 -1.65
C LEU A 350 -19.87 -8.34 -1.81
N LEU A 351 -20.77 -8.58 -0.86
CA LEU A 351 -22.14 -8.05 -0.88
C LEU A 351 -22.18 -6.53 -0.79
N TYR A 352 -21.26 -5.93 -0.03
CA TYR A 352 -21.12 -4.48 -0.01
C TYR A 352 -20.73 -3.93 -1.39
N ARG A 353 -19.80 -4.59 -2.08
CA ARG A 353 -19.41 -4.23 -3.45
C ARG A 353 -20.55 -4.39 -4.43
N HIS A 354 -21.35 -5.46 -4.33
CA HIS A 354 -22.61 -5.63 -5.08
C HIS A 354 -23.53 -4.43 -4.91
N ASN A 355 -23.81 -4.07 -3.67
CA ASN A 355 -24.70 -2.95 -3.34
C ASN A 355 -24.17 -1.58 -3.81
N LYS A 356 -22.87 -1.47 -4.08
CA LYS A 356 -22.22 -0.25 -4.59
C LYS A 356 -21.94 -0.28 -6.09
N GLY A 357 -22.27 -1.36 -6.80
CA GLY A 357 -21.96 -1.51 -8.23
C GLY A 357 -20.47 -1.65 -8.52
N LEU A 358 -19.70 -2.22 -7.58
CA LEU A 358 -18.23 -2.33 -7.64
C LEU A 358 -17.74 -3.79 -7.77
N VAL A 359 -18.59 -4.67 -8.30
CA VAL A 359 -18.29 -6.11 -8.44
C VAL A 359 -17.26 -6.36 -9.53
N ASP A 360 -17.41 -5.68 -10.66
CA ASP A 360 -16.51 -5.82 -11.80
C ASP A 360 -15.22 -5.02 -11.65
N TYR A 361 -15.13 -4.17 -10.63
CA TYR A 361 -13.89 -3.49 -10.30
C TYR A 361 -12.82 -4.52 -9.90
N ASP A 362 -11.65 -4.42 -10.52
CA ASP A 362 -10.48 -5.24 -10.16
C ASP A 362 -9.94 -4.79 -8.80
N GLU A 363 -10.33 -5.51 -7.75
CA GLU A 363 -9.89 -5.25 -6.37
C GLU A 363 -8.53 -5.89 -6.14
N ARG A 364 -7.47 -5.09 -6.31
CA ARG A 364 -6.13 -5.48 -5.86
C ARG A 364 -5.93 -5.02 -4.42
N ILE A 365 -5.66 -5.97 -3.52
CA ILE A 365 -5.43 -5.67 -2.11
C ILE A 365 -3.93 -5.52 -1.84
N ALA A 366 -3.53 -4.36 -1.31
CA ALA A 366 -2.24 -4.21 -0.67
C ALA A 366 -2.37 -4.58 0.82
N VAL A 367 -1.24 -4.87 1.47
CA VAL A 367 -1.20 -5.16 2.91
C VAL A 367 -0.30 -4.15 3.60
N LEU A 368 -0.80 -3.58 4.68
CA LEU A 368 -0.13 -2.66 5.57
C LEU A 368 0.29 -3.40 6.85
N ILE A 369 1.60 -3.56 7.05
CA ILE A 369 2.17 -4.14 8.27
C ILE A 369 2.67 -2.98 9.13
N GLN A 370 2.23 -2.89 10.39
CA GLN A 370 2.63 -1.82 11.29
C GLN A 370 3.09 -2.33 12.63
N PHE A 371 4.03 -1.62 13.24
CA PHE A 371 4.45 -1.88 14.61
C PHE A 371 3.40 -1.30 15.55
N VAL A 372 2.79 -2.16 16.38
CA VAL A 372 1.70 -1.76 17.27
C VAL A 372 2.22 -0.76 18.28
N GLN A 373 1.50 0.34 18.44
CA GLN A 373 1.83 1.38 19.41
C GLN A 373 1.14 1.08 20.74
N GLY A 374 1.91 1.10 21.82
CA GLY A 374 1.46 0.80 23.16
C GLY A 374 2.63 0.66 24.12
N GLU A 375 2.32 0.38 25.37
CA GLU A 375 3.30 0.13 26.41
C GLU A 375 3.03 -1.21 27.06
N GLN A 376 4.09 -1.86 27.55
CA GLN A 376 3.96 -3.07 28.34
C GLN A 376 3.52 -2.73 29.76
N TYR A 377 2.40 -3.30 30.18
CA TYR A 377 1.90 -3.27 31.54
C TYR A 377 1.79 -4.70 32.09
N GLY A 378 2.78 -5.10 32.88
CA GLY A 378 2.90 -6.46 33.38
C GLY A 378 3.07 -7.46 32.24
N ARG A 379 2.09 -8.36 32.07
CA ARG A 379 2.06 -9.37 30.98
C ARG A 379 1.34 -8.88 29.71
N TYR A 380 0.76 -7.68 29.75
CA TYR A 380 -0.09 -7.16 28.67
C TYR A 380 0.62 -6.04 27.93
N PHE A 381 0.32 -5.89 26.64
CA PHE A 381 0.76 -4.78 25.81
C PHE A 381 -0.46 -4.06 25.24
N LEU A 382 -0.56 -2.76 25.53
CA LEU A 382 -1.71 -1.94 25.14
C LEU A 382 -1.37 -0.44 25.20
N PRO A 383 -2.03 0.42 24.39
CA PRO A 383 -1.95 1.86 24.58
C PRO A 383 -2.80 2.30 25.77
N HIS A 384 -2.41 3.42 26.39
CA HIS A 384 -3.19 4.01 27.50
C HIS A 384 -4.55 4.56 27.05
N ALA A 385 -4.67 4.95 25.78
CA ALA A 385 -5.93 5.31 25.15
C ALA A 385 -5.83 5.08 23.64
N ALA A 386 -6.91 4.62 23.04
CA ALA A 386 -7.07 4.55 21.60
C ALA A 386 -8.47 5.02 21.20
N GLY A 387 -8.66 5.39 19.94
CA GLY A 387 -9.95 5.92 19.54
C GLY A 387 -10.09 6.27 18.07
N VAL A 388 -11.30 6.71 17.73
CA VAL A 388 -11.64 7.24 16.41
C VAL A 388 -12.15 8.66 16.58
N ALA A 389 -11.59 9.60 15.81
CA ALA A 389 -12.00 10.98 15.79
C ALA A 389 -12.71 11.33 14.48
N PHE A 390 -13.71 12.20 14.57
CA PHE A 390 -14.46 12.70 13.42
C PHE A 390 -14.42 14.22 13.44
N SER A 391 -14.12 14.83 12.29
CA SER A 391 -14.04 16.29 12.13
C SER A 391 -15.39 17.00 12.25
N ARG A 392 -16.51 16.27 12.27
CA ARG A 392 -17.84 16.82 12.55
C ARG A 392 -18.60 15.94 13.52
N ASN A 393 -19.27 16.57 14.48
CA ASN A 393 -20.13 15.89 15.44
C ASN A 393 -21.58 15.82 14.97
N LEU A 394 -22.02 14.64 14.54
CA LEU A 394 -23.42 14.37 14.20
C LEU A 394 -24.26 13.93 15.42
N TYR A 395 -23.60 13.58 16.52
CA TYR A 395 -24.22 13.11 17.77
C TYR A 395 -24.19 14.22 18.82
N ARG A 396 -25.13 15.17 18.71
CA ARG A 396 -25.25 16.29 19.65
C ARG A 396 -26.26 15.96 20.75
N TRP A 397 -25.77 15.43 21.87
CA TRP A 397 -26.60 15.17 23.06
C TRP A 397 -26.92 16.44 23.88
N SER A 398 -26.33 17.58 23.52
CA SER A 398 -26.59 18.89 24.12
C SER A 398 -26.57 19.97 23.04
N PRO A 399 -27.45 20.99 23.13
CA PRO A 399 -27.46 22.10 22.18
C PRO A 399 -26.15 22.92 22.20
N GLN A 400 -25.39 22.90 23.29
CA GLN A 400 -24.12 23.64 23.41
C GLN A 400 -23.01 23.05 22.53
N ILE A 401 -23.10 21.76 22.19
CA ILE A 401 -22.09 21.08 21.39
C ILE A 401 -22.06 21.68 19.98
N ARG A 402 -20.92 22.24 19.59
CA ARG A 402 -20.67 22.70 18.23
C ARG A 402 -20.43 21.51 17.31
N LYS A 403 -21.05 21.54 16.12
CA LYS A 403 -20.99 20.43 15.15
C LYS A 403 -19.65 20.41 14.42
N GLU A 404 -19.13 21.59 14.14
CA GLU A 404 -17.93 21.88 13.35
C GLU A 404 -16.62 21.52 14.05
N ASP A 405 -16.62 21.40 15.38
CA ASP A 405 -15.41 21.07 16.16
C ASP A 405 -15.14 19.56 16.20
N GLY A 406 -16.11 18.73 15.82
CA GLY A 406 -15.93 17.27 15.81
C GLY A 406 -16.16 16.56 17.14
N PHE A 407 -15.92 15.25 17.14
CA PHE A 407 -16.01 14.39 18.33
C PHE A 407 -15.04 13.22 18.25
N VAL A 408 -14.75 12.63 19.41
CA VAL A 408 -13.88 11.46 19.54
C VAL A 408 -14.60 10.36 20.30
N ARG A 409 -14.41 9.12 19.87
CA ARG A 409 -14.74 7.90 20.60
C ARG A 409 -13.45 7.36 21.17
N LEU A 410 -13.30 7.33 22.50
CA LEU A 410 -12.10 6.87 23.18
C LEU A 410 -12.38 5.59 23.97
N VAL A 411 -11.39 4.71 24.00
CA VAL A 411 -11.36 3.49 24.82
C VAL A 411 -10.01 3.37 25.51
N TRP A 412 -9.98 2.70 26.64
CA TRP A 412 -8.75 2.18 27.23
C TRP A 412 -8.37 0.87 26.52
N GLY A 413 -7.08 0.70 26.19
CA GLY A 413 -6.58 -0.43 25.42
C GLY A 413 -6.62 -0.23 23.91
N LEU A 414 -6.54 -1.32 23.16
CA LEU A 414 -6.50 -1.30 21.69
C LEU A 414 -7.75 -0.63 21.09
N GLY A 415 -7.57 0.06 19.97
CA GLY A 415 -8.64 0.87 19.35
C GLY A 415 -9.75 0.09 18.64
N THR A 416 -9.71 -1.24 18.64
CA THR A 416 -10.71 -2.13 18.03
C THR A 416 -12.12 -1.81 18.52
N ARG A 417 -12.31 -1.68 19.84
CA ARG A 417 -13.61 -1.35 20.46
C ARG A 417 -14.11 0.08 20.18
N ALA A 418 -13.22 0.98 19.76
CA ALA A 418 -13.64 2.31 19.32
C ALA A 418 -14.19 2.30 17.89
N VAL A 419 -13.68 1.39 17.05
CA VAL A 419 -14.08 1.21 15.65
C VAL A 419 -15.32 0.31 15.58
N ASP A 420 -15.26 -0.85 16.21
CA ASP A 420 -16.30 -1.86 16.20
C ASP A 420 -17.40 -1.52 17.21
N GLN A 421 -18.65 -1.67 16.80
CA GLN A 421 -19.79 -1.51 17.71
C GLN A 421 -20.03 -2.84 18.42
N VAL A 422 -19.40 -3.03 19.57
CA VAL A 422 -19.69 -4.16 20.46
C VAL A 422 -20.90 -3.79 21.31
N GLY A 423 -21.96 -4.60 21.26
CA GLY A 423 -23.25 -4.27 21.89
C GLY A 423 -23.21 -4.10 23.42
N ASP A 424 -22.26 -4.78 24.07
CA ASP A 424 -22.17 -4.88 25.53
C ASP A 424 -21.02 -4.03 26.12
N ASP A 425 -20.55 -3.00 25.41
CA ASP A 425 -19.50 -2.12 25.94
C ASP A 425 -19.62 -0.68 25.42
N HIS A 426 -19.04 0.27 26.15
CA HIS A 426 -19.30 1.69 25.96
C HIS A 426 -18.02 2.51 25.82
N PRO A 427 -17.66 2.97 24.60
CA PRO A 427 -16.57 3.91 24.43
C PRO A 427 -16.96 5.27 25.00
N ARG A 428 -15.97 5.99 25.54
CA ARG A 428 -16.17 7.36 26.01
C ARG A 428 -16.33 8.31 24.83
N LEU A 429 -17.52 8.89 24.70
CA LEU A 429 -17.78 9.97 23.74
C LEU A 429 -17.26 11.30 24.28
N VAL A 430 -16.42 11.97 23.49
CA VAL A 430 -15.85 13.28 23.81
C VAL A 430 -16.22 14.27 22.70
N ALA A 431 -17.07 15.24 23.01
CA ALA A 431 -17.33 16.35 22.10
C ALA A 431 -16.15 17.33 22.17
N LEU A 432 -15.43 17.53 21.06
CA LEU A 432 -14.21 18.37 21.08
C LEU A 432 -14.49 19.84 21.42
N SER A 433 -15.70 20.31 21.13
CA SER A 433 -16.14 21.66 21.55
C SER A 433 -16.29 21.83 23.06
N HIS A 434 -16.65 20.75 23.76
CA HIS A 434 -16.91 20.73 25.20
C HIS A 434 -16.43 19.39 25.80
N PRO A 435 -15.11 19.15 25.94
CA PRO A 435 -14.57 17.82 26.23
C PRO A 435 -15.01 17.23 27.58
N GLN A 436 -15.33 18.09 28.55
CA GLN A 436 -15.79 17.70 29.89
C GLN A 436 -17.29 17.37 29.94
N LEU A 437 -18.06 17.70 28.89
CA LEU A 437 -19.50 17.48 28.87
C LEU A 437 -19.81 16.00 28.63
N GLN A 438 -20.48 15.37 29.60
CA GLN A 438 -20.89 13.97 29.52
C GLN A 438 -22.29 13.83 28.88
N PRO A 439 -22.59 12.72 28.19
CA PRO A 439 -23.96 12.41 27.76
C PRO A 439 -24.94 12.17 28.92
N ALA A 440 -24.45 11.63 30.04
CA ALA A 440 -25.23 11.36 31.24
C ALA A 440 -24.67 12.12 32.45
N SER A 441 -25.55 12.64 33.30
CA SER A 441 -25.17 13.34 34.54
C SER A 441 -25.39 12.50 35.80
N ALA A 442 -26.26 11.50 35.77
CA ALA A 442 -26.54 10.64 36.91
C ALA A 442 -25.47 9.55 37.07
N THR A 443 -24.92 9.38 38.27
CA THR A 443 -23.87 8.39 38.61
C THR A 443 -24.22 6.98 38.13
N LYS A 444 -25.45 6.53 38.36
CA LYS A 444 -25.96 5.23 37.89
C LYS A 444 -25.87 5.05 36.37
N MET A 445 -26.12 6.10 35.60
CA MET A 445 -26.04 6.07 34.14
C MET A 445 -24.59 6.12 33.67
N ILE A 446 -23.74 6.92 34.31
CA ILE A 446 -22.31 6.96 33.99
C ILE A 446 -21.69 5.58 34.21
N ARG A 447 -21.97 4.95 35.36
CA ARG A 447 -21.53 3.57 35.66
C ARG A 447 -22.01 2.58 34.61
N ARG A 448 -23.29 2.62 34.24
CA ARG A 448 -23.88 1.71 33.24
C ARG A 448 -23.26 1.90 31.84
N TYR A 449 -22.90 3.13 31.48
CA TYR A 449 -22.33 3.46 30.17
C TYR A 449 -20.81 3.70 30.24
N SER A 450 -20.13 3.01 31.17
CA SER A 450 -18.67 2.97 31.25
C SER A 450 -18.13 1.74 30.53
N GLN A 451 -16.86 1.79 30.17
CA GLN A 451 -16.19 0.67 29.51
C GLN A 451 -16.01 -0.49 30.49
N GLU A 452 -16.49 -1.68 30.13
CA GLU A 452 -16.44 -2.89 30.96
C GLU A 452 -15.33 -3.86 30.52
N TYR A 453 -14.94 -3.81 29.24
CA TYR A 453 -13.94 -4.71 28.66
C TYR A 453 -12.79 -3.97 28.00
N VAL A 454 -11.61 -4.58 27.98
CA VAL A 454 -10.41 -4.04 27.35
C VAL A 454 -9.84 -5.05 26.36
N ASP A 455 -9.55 -4.57 25.15
CA ASP A 455 -8.80 -5.34 24.15
C ASP A 455 -7.31 -5.04 24.32
N LEU A 456 -6.52 -6.09 24.44
CA LEU A 456 -5.07 -6.00 24.69
C LEU A 456 -4.34 -7.19 24.08
N ILE A 457 -3.01 -7.09 24.02
CA ILE A 457 -2.15 -8.20 23.62
C ILE A 457 -1.59 -8.86 24.88
N ASP A 458 -1.90 -10.13 25.10
CA ASP A 458 -1.30 -10.92 26.17
C ASP A 458 0.02 -11.51 25.68
N LEU A 459 1.13 -10.92 26.13
CA LEU A 459 2.48 -11.29 25.67
C LEU A 459 2.87 -12.70 26.14
N LYS A 460 2.37 -13.15 27.29
CA LYS A 460 2.70 -14.49 27.81
C LYS A 460 1.98 -15.59 27.06
N ASP A 461 0.73 -15.35 26.67
CA ASP A 461 -0.05 -16.32 25.89
C ASP A 461 0.10 -16.10 24.38
N ASN A 462 0.89 -15.11 23.95
CA ASN A 462 1.15 -14.75 22.56
C ASN A 462 -0.13 -14.56 21.74
N GLN A 463 -1.16 -13.91 22.31
CA GLN A 463 -2.47 -13.75 21.67
C GLN A 463 -3.16 -12.42 22.04
N VAL A 464 -4.04 -11.93 21.16
CA VAL A 464 -4.97 -10.84 21.51
C VAL A 464 -6.08 -11.39 22.38
N LYS A 465 -6.46 -10.63 23.42
CA LYS A 465 -7.57 -10.98 24.30
C LYS A 465 -8.45 -9.78 24.58
N THR A 466 -9.72 -10.09 24.83
CA THR A 466 -10.66 -9.19 25.47
C THR A 466 -10.85 -9.68 26.91
N LEU A 467 -10.52 -8.82 27.88
CA LEU A 467 -10.63 -9.12 29.32
C LEU A 467 -11.50 -8.08 30.00
N ALA A 468 -12.07 -8.42 31.16
CA ALA A 468 -12.81 -7.44 31.95
C ALA A 468 -11.83 -6.37 32.51
N VAL A 469 -12.23 -5.11 32.48
CA VAL A 469 -11.42 -3.98 32.97
C VAL A 469 -10.97 -4.21 34.41
N ALA A 470 -11.84 -4.75 35.26
CA ALA A 470 -11.55 -5.04 36.66
C ALA A 470 -10.47 -6.11 36.88
N GLU A 471 -10.22 -7.00 35.91
CA GLU A 471 -9.20 -8.05 36.00
C GLU A 471 -7.80 -7.52 35.63
N VAL A 472 -7.75 -6.47 34.81
CA VAL A 472 -6.51 -5.93 34.24
C VAL A 472 -6.08 -4.65 34.95
N LEU A 473 -7.02 -3.74 35.22
CA LEU A 473 -6.73 -2.43 35.81
C LEU A 473 -6.40 -2.59 37.29
N GLN A 474 -5.22 -2.13 37.71
CA GLN A 474 -4.81 -2.16 39.11
C GLN A 474 -4.49 -0.75 39.61
N PRO A 475 -4.49 -0.51 40.94
CA PRO A 475 -4.19 0.80 41.52
C PRO A 475 -2.83 1.40 41.13
N ARG A 476 -1.89 0.57 40.65
CA ARG A 476 -0.55 0.99 40.21
C ARG A 476 -0.46 1.31 38.72
N TYR A 477 -1.56 1.31 37.98
CA TYR A 477 -1.54 1.62 36.56
C TYR A 477 -1.13 3.10 36.34
N PRO A 478 -0.09 3.40 35.52
CA PRO A 478 0.50 4.74 35.47
C PRO A 478 -0.48 5.86 35.11
N ALA A 479 -1.41 5.59 34.19
CA ALA A 479 -2.38 6.56 33.70
C ALA A 479 -3.75 6.47 34.41
N LEU A 480 -3.85 5.76 35.56
CA LEU A 480 -5.12 5.44 36.22
C LEU A 480 -5.99 6.68 36.48
N ARG A 481 -5.39 7.75 37.01
CA ARG A 481 -6.05 9.04 37.31
C ARG A 481 -6.70 9.73 36.10
N TYR A 482 -6.31 9.35 34.88
CA TYR A 482 -6.84 9.92 33.63
C TYR A 482 -7.96 9.07 33.00
N ILE A 483 -8.04 7.79 33.36
CA ILE A 483 -8.93 6.82 32.70
C ILE A 483 -10.01 6.26 33.62
N ALA A 484 -9.92 6.49 34.93
CA ALA A 484 -10.85 5.96 35.91
C ALA A 484 -11.24 6.98 36.99
N GLN A 485 -12.40 6.75 37.61
CA GLN A 485 -12.93 7.47 38.77
C GLN A 485 -13.39 6.44 39.80
N VAL A 486 -13.39 6.80 41.09
CA VAL A 486 -13.91 5.95 42.16
C VAL A 486 -15.42 6.15 42.29
N ASP A 487 -16.18 5.06 42.27
CA ASP A 487 -17.62 5.06 42.53
C ASP A 487 -17.89 4.98 44.03
N GLU A 488 -18.33 6.10 44.64
CA GLU A 488 -18.75 6.21 46.05
C GLU A 488 -20.27 5.99 46.19
N GLY A 489 -20.94 5.46 45.16
CA GLY A 489 -22.37 5.20 45.10
C GLY A 489 -23.18 6.40 44.63
N ASP A 490 -23.17 7.49 45.41
CA ASP A 490 -23.95 8.70 45.09
C ASP A 490 -23.21 9.64 44.12
N TYR A 491 -21.87 9.64 44.16
CA TYR A 491 -21.02 10.48 43.32
C TYR A 491 -19.76 9.74 42.87
N LEU A 492 -19.09 10.30 41.85
CA LEU A 492 -17.82 9.81 41.34
C LEU A 492 -16.68 10.70 41.84
N ALA A 493 -15.69 10.13 42.52
CA ALA A 493 -14.52 10.84 43.01
C ALA A 493 -13.32 10.66 42.06
N ALA A 494 -12.42 11.65 42.04
CA ALA A 494 -11.13 11.49 41.38
C ALA A 494 -10.24 10.52 42.17
N ILE A 495 -9.35 9.81 41.48
CA ILE A 495 -8.38 8.86 42.05
C ILE A 495 -7.14 9.59 42.55
#